data_AF-A0A1H1YLR4-F1
#
_entry.id   AF-A0A1H1YLR4-F1
#
_cell.length_a   1.000
_cell.length_b   1.000
_cell.length_c   1.000
_cell.angle_alpha   90.00
_cell.angle_beta   90.00
_cell.angle_gamma   90.00
#
_symmetry.space_group_name_H-M   'P 1'
#
loop_
_entity.id
_entity.type
_entity.pdbx_description
1 polymer ?
#
loop_
_entity_poly.entity_id
_entity_poly.type
_entity_poly.pdbx_seq_one_letter_code
_entity_poly.pdbx_strand_id
1 'polypeptide(L)'
;MDDDFVATSRVEIDAPPERVWAVITDPAAAREFMFGTELATDWAVGEPIRWRGEWEGTPYEDHGTVLEFEPPRRLVTTHFSPLSGQEDVPENHHTLTWTIDGDGPTVLTLAQDGNPTPEAAAHSQRNWDSLVASVKAIAERS
;
A
#
# COMPACT_ATOMS: atom_id res chain seq x y z
N MET A 1 21.31 -10.85 -12.27
CA MET A 1 21.00 -9.45 -12.62
C MET A 1 19.53 -9.38 -12.40
N ASP A 2 19.18 -9.19 -11.13
CA ASP A 2 17.82 -9.20 -10.66
C ASP A 2 17.28 -7.81 -10.97
N ASP A 3 16.80 -7.64 -12.20
CA ASP A 3 16.03 -6.47 -12.59
C ASP A 3 14.69 -6.55 -11.85
N ASP A 4 14.70 -6.27 -10.55
CA ASP A 4 13.49 -6.05 -9.76
C ASP A 4 12.81 -4.80 -10.30
N PHE A 5 11.78 -4.99 -11.10
CA PHE A 5 11.04 -3.87 -11.66
C PHE A 5 10.20 -3.22 -10.55
N VAL A 6 10.54 -2.00 -10.16
CA VAL A 6 9.82 -1.27 -9.11
C VAL A 6 8.68 -0.46 -9.73
N ALA A 7 7.44 -0.75 -9.32
CA ALA A 7 6.27 0.05 -9.66
C ALA A 7 6.21 1.25 -8.70
N THR A 8 6.30 2.47 -9.21
CA THR A 8 6.24 3.69 -8.38
C THR A 8 5.07 4.56 -8.81
N SER A 9 4.17 4.87 -7.88
CA SER A 9 3.07 5.81 -8.04
C SER A 9 3.27 7.02 -7.14
N ARG A 10 2.95 8.21 -7.63
CA ARG A 10 3.09 9.48 -6.90
C ARG A 10 1.90 10.37 -7.15
N VAL A 11 1.40 10.99 -6.08
CA VAL A 11 0.31 11.97 -6.16
C VAL A 11 0.57 13.14 -5.21
N GLU A 12 0.19 14.34 -5.65
CA GLU A 12 0.17 15.53 -4.81
C GLU A 12 -1.23 15.69 -4.19
N ILE A 13 -1.28 15.93 -2.88
CA ILE A 13 -2.49 16.00 -2.07
C ILE A 13 -2.52 17.35 -1.37
N ASP A 14 -3.59 18.11 -1.56
CA ASP A 14 -3.80 19.40 -0.90
C ASP A 14 -4.34 19.21 0.53
N ALA A 15 -3.57 18.50 1.34
CA ALA A 15 -3.85 18.20 2.74
C ALA A 15 -2.51 18.10 3.50
N PRO A 16 -2.49 18.34 4.82
CA PRO A 16 -1.26 18.21 5.61
C PRO A 16 -0.81 16.74 5.72
N PRO A 17 0.50 16.46 5.90
CA PRO A 17 1.04 15.10 5.98
C PRO A 17 0.36 14.22 7.03
N GLU A 18 -0.03 14.80 8.17
CA GLU A 18 -0.72 14.08 9.24
C GLU A 18 -2.10 13.59 8.80
N ARG A 19 -2.80 14.34 7.94
CA ARG A 19 -4.10 13.94 7.40
C ARG A 19 -3.92 12.78 6.43
N VAL A 20 -2.93 12.86 5.53
CA VAL A 20 -2.61 11.79 4.59
C VAL A 20 -2.20 10.53 5.34
N TRP A 21 -1.35 10.66 6.35
CA TRP A 21 -0.94 9.56 7.23
C TRP A 21 -2.14 8.90 7.92
N ALA A 22 -3.05 9.71 8.48
CA ALA A 22 -4.25 9.19 9.11
C ALA A 22 -5.12 8.40 8.12
N VAL A 23 -5.24 8.86 6.87
CA VAL A 23 -5.99 8.13 5.84
C VAL A 23 -5.35 6.78 5.53
N ILE A 24 -4.04 6.71 5.30
CA ILE A 24 -3.38 5.44 4.95
C ILE A 24 -3.30 4.45 6.12
N THR A 25 -3.38 4.93 7.37
CA THR A 25 -3.30 4.10 8.57
C THR A 25 -4.65 3.78 9.22
N ASP A 26 -5.72 4.47 8.84
CA ASP A 26 -7.07 4.25 9.36
C ASP A 26 -7.75 3.06 8.65
N PRO A 27 -8.10 1.98 9.36
CA PRO A 27 -8.82 0.84 8.79
C PRO A 27 -10.15 1.21 8.11
N ALA A 28 -10.84 2.24 8.58
CA ALA A 28 -12.10 2.70 7.97
C ALA A 28 -11.83 3.35 6.61
N ALA A 29 -10.79 4.19 6.52
CA ALA A 29 -10.39 4.80 5.26
C ALA A 29 -9.77 3.77 4.29
N ALA A 30 -8.99 2.81 4.79
CA ALA A 30 -8.46 1.69 4.01
C ALA A 30 -9.56 0.91 3.30
N ARG A 31 -10.71 0.70 3.95
CA ARG A 31 -11.89 0.10 3.29
C ARG A 31 -12.41 0.95 2.13
N GLU A 32 -12.32 2.28 2.18
CA GLU A 32 -12.77 3.14 1.09
C GLU A 32 -11.81 3.08 -0.11
N PHE A 33 -10.50 3.26 0.11
CA PHE A 33 -9.53 3.32 -1.00
C PHE A 33 -9.01 1.97 -1.49
N MET A 34 -9.15 0.89 -0.70
CA MET A 34 -8.81 -0.48 -1.10
C MET A 34 -10.05 -1.32 -1.44
N PHE A 35 -11.12 -0.72 -1.98
CA PHE A 35 -12.28 -1.46 -2.51
C PHE A 35 -12.98 -2.39 -1.49
N GLY A 36 -13.12 -1.95 -0.25
CA GLY A 36 -13.81 -2.69 0.83
C GLY A 36 -12.89 -3.58 1.66
N THR A 37 -11.59 -3.59 1.39
CA THR A 37 -10.62 -4.37 2.17
C THR A 37 -10.54 -3.92 3.61
N GLU A 38 -10.73 -4.86 4.52
CA GLU A 38 -10.49 -4.69 5.94
C GLU A 38 -9.00 -4.84 6.25
N LEU A 39 -8.40 -3.73 6.66
CA LEU A 39 -7.04 -3.66 7.14
C LEU A 39 -6.98 -4.00 8.64
N ALA A 40 -6.20 -5.01 9.01
CA ALA A 40 -5.97 -5.42 10.39
C ALA A 40 -4.47 -5.42 10.70
N THR A 41 -4.04 -4.49 11.55
CA THR A 41 -2.66 -4.36 12.03
C THR A 41 -2.62 -3.51 13.30
N ASP A 42 -1.65 -3.79 14.17
CA ASP A 42 -1.34 -2.98 15.35
C ASP A 42 -0.30 -1.88 15.05
N TRP A 43 0.15 -1.78 13.79
CA TRP A 43 1.17 -0.84 13.33
C TRP A 43 2.51 -0.91 14.07
N ALA A 44 2.77 -2.03 14.74
CA ALA A 44 4.03 -2.30 15.41
C ALA A 44 5.03 -2.94 14.44
N VAL A 45 6.26 -2.41 14.42
CA VAL A 45 7.34 -2.94 13.58
C VAL A 45 7.64 -4.38 13.98
N GLY A 46 7.66 -5.28 13.01
CA GLY A 46 7.81 -6.73 13.18
C GLY A 46 6.50 -7.48 13.40
N GLU A 47 5.38 -6.79 13.60
CA GLU A 47 4.06 -7.41 13.74
C GLU A 47 3.38 -7.64 12.38
N PRO A 48 2.47 -8.63 12.29
CA PRO A 48 1.78 -8.95 11.05
C PRO A 48 0.73 -7.90 10.68
N ILE A 49 0.58 -7.67 9.38
CA ILE A 49 -0.49 -6.90 8.76
C ILE A 49 -1.33 -7.84 7.90
N ARG A 50 -2.66 -7.70 7.94
CA ARG A 50 -3.58 -8.51 7.15
C ARG A 50 -4.55 -7.62 6.39
N TRP A 51 -4.80 -7.99 5.15
CA TRP A 51 -5.79 -7.37 4.27
C TRP A 51 -6.83 -8.42 3.93
N ARG A 52 -8.06 -8.22 4.39
CA ARG A 52 -9.17 -9.15 4.19
C ARG A 52 -10.21 -8.52 3.30
N GLY A 53 -10.67 -9.23 2.28
CA GLY A 53 -11.73 -8.72 1.42
C GLY A 53 -12.48 -9.84 0.73
N GLU A 54 -13.39 -9.43 -0.15
CA GLU A 54 -14.10 -10.35 -1.03
C GLU A 54 -13.88 -9.89 -2.47
N TRP A 55 -13.31 -10.77 -3.29
CA TRP A 55 -13.09 -10.54 -4.72
C TRP A 55 -14.00 -11.47 -5.52
N GLU A 56 -14.94 -10.91 -6.30
CA GLU A 56 -15.89 -11.68 -7.12
C GLU A 56 -16.66 -12.78 -6.34
N GLY A 57 -17.00 -12.52 -5.07
CA GLY A 57 -17.67 -13.48 -4.19
C GLY A 57 -16.73 -14.49 -3.51
N THR A 58 -15.42 -14.41 -3.75
CA THR A 58 -14.41 -15.24 -3.11
C THR A 58 -13.71 -14.44 -2.01
N PRO A 59 -13.76 -14.87 -0.74
CA PRO A 59 -13.02 -14.21 0.32
C PRO A 59 -11.51 -14.41 0.09
N TYR A 60 -10.75 -13.34 0.25
CA TYR A 60 -9.29 -13.36 0.22
C TYR A 60 -8.73 -12.78 1.51
N GLU A 61 -7.60 -13.33 1.94
CA GLU A 61 -6.81 -12.83 3.06
C GLU A 61 -5.37 -12.76 2.59
N ASP A 62 -4.91 -11.54 2.29
CA ASP A 62 -3.50 -11.27 2.08
C ASP A 62 -2.86 -10.95 3.43
N HIS A 63 -1.58 -11.25 3.56
CA HIS A 63 -0.82 -10.99 4.78
C HIS A 63 0.55 -10.42 4.47
N GLY A 64 1.15 -9.86 5.51
CA GLY A 64 2.46 -9.27 5.44
C GLY A 64 2.98 -8.92 6.81
N THR A 65 4.06 -8.16 6.86
CA THR A 65 4.72 -7.71 8.09
C THR A 65 5.04 -6.22 7.98
N VAL A 66 4.87 -5.48 9.08
CA VAL A 66 5.29 -4.08 9.15
C VAL A 66 6.81 -4.04 9.34
N LEU A 67 7.54 -3.52 8.36
CA LEU A 67 8.99 -3.39 8.40
C LEU A 67 9.45 -2.05 8.99
N GLU A 68 8.75 -0.97 8.64
CA GLU A 68 9.03 0.37 9.16
C GLU A 68 7.70 1.11 9.38
N PHE A 69 7.57 1.82 10.50
CA PHE A 69 6.40 2.66 10.81
C PHE A 69 6.87 3.96 11.46
N GLU A 70 7.04 4.99 10.64
CA GLU A 70 7.53 6.32 11.04
C GLU A 70 6.49 7.41 10.72
N PRO A 71 5.50 7.64 11.60
CA PRO A 71 4.51 8.70 11.42
C PRO A 71 5.13 10.11 11.40
N PRO A 72 4.64 11.05 10.55
CA PRO A 72 3.74 10.87 9.41
C PRO A 72 4.52 10.74 8.08
N ARG A 73 5.73 10.18 8.09
CA ARG A 73 6.71 10.29 6.98
C ARG A 73 6.86 9.03 6.15
N ARG A 74 6.91 7.86 6.78
CA ARG A 74 7.28 6.63 6.07
C ARG A 74 6.65 5.39 6.68
N LEU A 75 6.13 4.52 5.82
CA LEU A 75 5.59 3.21 6.18
C LEU A 75 6.10 2.19 5.18
N VAL A 76 6.72 1.12 5.68
CA VAL A 76 7.18 0.00 4.85
C VAL A 76 6.54 -1.28 5.34
N THR A 77 5.88 -2.00 4.46
CA THR A 77 5.23 -3.28 4.78
C THR A 77 5.53 -4.30 3.70
N THR A 78 5.63 -5.57 4.06
CA THR A 78 5.56 -6.65 3.07
C THR A 78 4.11 -6.94 2.71
N HIS A 79 3.88 -7.45 1.51
CA HIS A 79 2.57 -7.91 1.03
C HIS A 79 2.76 -9.24 0.31
N PHE A 80 1.94 -10.20 0.67
CA PHE A 80 1.84 -11.50 0.03
C PHE A 80 0.38 -11.87 -0.14
N SER A 81 0.02 -12.26 -1.37
CA SER A 81 -1.31 -12.78 -1.66
C SER A 81 -1.26 -14.28 -1.92
N PRO A 82 -1.99 -15.10 -1.15
CA PRO A 82 -2.10 -16.53 -1.42
C PRO A 82 -2.84 -16.82 -2.75
N LEU A 83 -3.60 -15.85 -3.26
CA LEU A 83 -4.26 -15.96 -4.57
C LEU A 83 -3.27 -15.95 -5.74
N SER A 84 -2.01 -15.55 -5.51
CA SER A 84 -0.95 -15.65 -6.52
C SER A 84 -0.63 -17.10 -6.93
N GLY A 85 -1.03 -18.08 -6.11
CA GLY A 85 -0.70 -19.49 -6.31
C GLY A 85 0.77 -19.84 -6.04
N GLN A 86 1.54 -18.87 -5.52
CA GLN A 86 2.94 -19.05 -5.14
C GLN A 86 3.07 -19.56 -3.71
N GLU A 87 4.21 -20.16 -3.39
CA GLU A 87 4.52 -20.56 -2.02
C GLU A 87 4.70 -19.33 -1.13
N ASP A 88 4.22 -19.39 0.11
CA ASP A 88 4.36 -18.34 1.11
C ASP A 88 5.80 -18.34 1.66
N VAL A 89 6.72 -17.89 0.82
CA VAL A 89 8.14 -17.69 1.14
C VAL A 89 8.49 -16.21 0.97
N PRO A 90 9.43 -15.67 1.77
CA PRO A 90 9.81 -14.25 1.70
C PRO A 90 10.22 -13.77 0.30
N GLU A 91 10.74 -14.66 -0.55
CA GLU A 91 11.13 -14.37 -1.94
C GLU A 91 9.93 -13.99 -2.83
N ASN A 92 8.72 -14.42 -2.47
CA ASN A 92 7.49 -14.10 -3.19
C ASN A 92 6.72 -12.92 -2.56
N HIS A 93 7.27 -12.32 -1.51
CA HIS A 93 6.66 -11.18 -0.84
C HIS A 93 7.14 -9.89 -1.53
N HIS A 94 6.20 -8.98 -1.80
CA HIS A 94 6.53 -7.66 -2.32
C HIS A 94 6.65 -6.67 -1.17
N THR A 95 7.56 -5.72 -1.27
CA THR A 95 7.70 -4.63 -0.31
C THR A 95 6.95 -3.41 -0.82
N LEU A 96 5.98 -2.95 -0.03
CA LEU A 96 5.26 -1.72 -0.24
C LEU A 96 5.91 -0.62 0.61
N THR A 97 6.50 0.36 -0.06
CA THR A 97 7.09 1.55 0.57
C THR A 97 6.20 2.75 0.32
N TRP A 98 5.62 3.27 1.39
CA TRP A 98 4.84 4.50 1.42
C TRP A 98 5.73 5.61 1.99
N THR A 99 5.87 6.69 1.23
CA THR A 99 6.60 7.88 1.65
C THR A 99 5.70 9.10 1.52
N ILE A 100 5.68 9.91 2.58
CA ILE A 100 4.96 11.17 2.65
C ILE A 100 5.98 12.28 2.83
N ASP A 101 6.07 13.14 1.84
CA ASP A 101 7.02 14.25 1.81
C ASP A 101 6.30 15.60 1.67
N GLY A 102 6.89 16.65 2.24
CA GLY A 102 6.47 18.04 2.11
C GLY A 102 5.89 18.63 3.39
N ASP A 103 6.04 19.95 3.54
CA ASP A 103 5.47 20.77 4.63
C ASP A 103 4.36 21.71 4.09
N GLY A 104 3.73 21.33 2.96
CA GLY A 104 2.77 22.10 2.16
C GLY A 104 1.83 21.14 1.39
N PRO A 105 1.56 21.28 0.07
CA PRO A 105 0.88 20.21 -0.65
C PRO A 105 1.70 18.93 -0.49
N THR A 106 1.09 17.94 0.16
CA THR A 106 1.75 16.70 0.57
C THR A 106 1.94 15.80 -0.63
N VAL A 107 3.13 15.24 -0.79
CA VAL A 107 3.42 14.28 -1.84
C VAL A 107 3.37 12.88 -1.24
N LEU A 108 2.38 12.09 -1.66
CA LEU A 108 2.31 10.67 -1.33
C LEU A 108 2.96 9.88 -2.46
N THR A 109 3.96 9.06 -2.12
CA THR A 109 4.61 8.13 -3.03
C THR A 109 4.42 6.70 -2.53
N LEU A 110 3.97 5.81 -3.41
CA LEU A 110 3.86 4.38 -3.17
C LEU A 110 4.78 3.64 -4.15
N ALA A 111 5.76 2.92 -3.63
CA ALA A 111 6.63 2.05 -4.40
C ALA A 111 6.40 0.59 -4.03
N GLN A 112 6.31 -0.28 -5.04
CA GLN A 112 6.25 -1.73 -4.88
C GLN A 112 7.41 -2.38 -5.66
N ASP A 113 8.25 -3.15 -4.96
CA ASP A 113 9.30 -3.98 -5.56
C ASP A 113 8.84 -5.42 -5.84
N GLY A 114 9.76 -6.26 -6.33
CA GLY A 114 9.51 -7.69 -6.58
C GLY A 114 8.63 -7.99 -7.78
N ASN A 115 8.46 -7.07 -8.76
CA ASN A 115 7.69 -7.41 -9.96
C ASN A 115 8.55 -8.24 -10.92
N PRO A 116 8.09 -9.42 -11.38
CA PRO A 116 8.89 -10.34 -12.20
C PRO A 116 9.15 -9.82 -13.63
N THR A 117 8.33 -8.89 -14.11
CA THR A 117 8.42 -8.33 -15.47
C THR A 117 8.07 -6.83 -15.46
N PRO A 118 8.54 -6.06 -16.46
CA PRO A 118 8.16 -4.65 -16.60
C PRO A 118 6.67 -4.47 -16.87
N GLU A 119 6.01 -5.45 -17.49
CA GLU A 119 4.56 -5.44 -17.73
C GLU A 119 3.78 -5.63 -16.43
N ALA A 120 4.25 -6.50 -15.53
CA ALA A 120 3.70 -6.65 -14.18
C ALA A 120 3.89 -5.35 -13.39
N ALA A 121 5.08 -4.75 -13.40
CA ALA A 121 5.33 -3.47 -12.75
C ALA A 121 4.42 -2.35 -13.27
N ALA A 122 4.22 -2.26 -14.59
CA ALA A 122 3.31 -1.27 -15.19
C ALA A 122 1.84 -1.55 -14.84
N HIS A 123 1.43 -2.82 -14.69
CA HIS A 123 0.10 -3.18 -14.24
C HIS A 123 -0.11 -2.78 -12.77
N SER A 124 0.82 -3.15 -11.89
CA SER A 124 0.83 -2.76 -10.48
C SER A 124 0.79 -1.24 -10.33
N GLN A 125 1.62 -0.51 -11.08
CA GLN A 125 1.64 0.96 -11.08
C GLN A 125 0.27 1.56 -11.37
N ARG A 126 -0.48 1.05 -12.36
CA ARG A 126 -1.83 1.57 -12.66
C ARG A 126 -2.83 1.32 -11.52
N ASN A 127 -2.71 0.17 -10.84
CA ASN A 127 -3.53 -0.12 -9.67
C ASN A 127 -3.18 0.84 -8.53
N TRP A 128 -1.88 1.06 -8.29
CA TRP A 128 -1.40 2.01 -7.30
C TRP A 128 -1.78 3.46 -7.61
N ASP A 129 -1.72 3.90 -8.86
CA ASP A 129 -2.17 5.23 -9.30
C ASP A 129 -3.64 5.47 -8.93
N SER A 130 -4.49 4.46 -9.15
CA SER A 130 -5.90 4.53 -8.80
C SER A 130 -6.11 4.56 -7.28
N LEU A 131 -5.30 3.80 -6.55
CA LEU A 131 -5.33 3.75 -5.10
C LEU A 131 -4.90 5.09 -4.49
N VAL A 132 -3.75 5.63 -4.87
CA VAL A 132 -3.24 6.90 -4.30
C VAL A 132 -4.15 8.07 -4.69
N ALA A 133 -4.80 8.03 -5.86
CA ALA A 133 -5.84 8.98 -6.21
C ALA A 133 -7.08 8.90 -5.29
N SER A 134 -7.45 7.69 -4.86
CA SER A 134 -8.53 7.50 -3.88
C SER A 134 -8.12 8.04 -2.50
N VAL A 135 -6.88 7.79 -2.07
CA VAL A 135 -6.31 8.38 -0.85
C VAL A 135 -6.33 9.91 -0.91
N LYS A 136 -5.91 10.51 -2.03
CA LYS A 136 -6.00 11.96 -2.28
C LYS A 136 -7.43 12.45 -2.08
N ALA A 137 -8.41 11.83 -2.72
CA ALA A 137 -9.81 12.23 -2.61
C ALA A 137 -10.34 12.17 -1.17
N ILE A 138 -9.96 11.14 -0.39
CA ILE A 138 -10.38 11.02 1.02
C ILE A 138 -9.67 12.05 1.90
N ALA A 139 -8.38 12.31 1.65
CA ALA A 139 -7.60 13.28 2.40
C ALA A 139 -8.07 14.73 2.16
N GLU A 140 -8.46 15.06 0.92
CA GLU A 140 -8.93 16.39 0.51
C GLU A 140 -10.41 16.63 0.82
N ARG A 141 -11.20 15.58 1.11
CA ARG A 141 -12.56 15.71 1.65
C ARG A 141 -12.51 16.25 3.08
N SER A 142 -12.30 17.56 3.21
CA SER A 142 -12.35 18.33 4.46
C SER A 142 -13.30 19.52 4.32
#